data_AF-A0A6G2DBM3-F1
#
_entry.id   AF-A0A6G2DBM3-F1
#
_cell.length_a   1.000
_cell.length_b   1.000
_cell.length_c   1.000
_cell.angle_alpha   90.00
_cell.angle_beta   90.00
_cell.angle_gamma   90.00
#
_symmetry.space_group_name_H-M   'P 1'
#
loop_
_entity.id
_entity.type
_entity.pdbx_description
1 polymer ?
#
loop_
_entity_poly.entity_id
_entity_poly.type
_entity_poly.pdbx_seq_one_letter_code
_entity_poly.pdbx_strand_id
1 'polypeptide(L)' 'MVEPNLESLIKDLYNHARHDLSEDLVAALLETTKKLPTTNEQLQAVRLSGLVNRELLLNPKHPAPELLNLARFIKREEA' A
#
# COMPACT_ATOMS: atom_id res chain seq x y z
N MET A 1 4.54 -20.77 2.72
CA MET A 1 4.20 -19.63 1.85
C MET A 1 5.01 -18.45 2.38
N VAL A 2 5.80 -17.79 1.53
CA VAL A 2 6.52 -16.57 1.94
C VAL A 2 5.46 -15.49 2.12
N GLU A 3 5.37 -14.91 3.31
CA GLU A 3 4.46 -13.79 3.54
C GLU A 3 4.95 -12.60 2.71
N PRO A 4 4.09 -11.96 1.90
CA PRO A 4 4.52 -10.85 1.09
C PRO A 4 4.92 -9.68 2.00
N ASN A 5 6.13 -9.17 1.82
CA ASN A 5 6.62 -7.99 2.52
C ASN A 5 6.03 -6.71 1.91
N LEU A 6 6.15 -5.58 2.61
CA LEU A 6 5.58 -4.31 2.17
C LEU A 6 6.14 -3.90 0.80
N GLU A 7 7.43 -4.12 0.56
CA GLU A 7 8.05 -3.80 -0.73
C GLU A 7 7.37 -4.51 -1.91
N SER A 8 7.13 -5.82 -1.79
CA SER A 8 6.51 -6.61 -2.85
C SER A 8 5.08 -6.17 -3.09
N LEU A 9 4.32 -5.92 -2.02
CA LEU A 9 2.94 -5.44 -2.11
C LEU A 9 2.85 -4.07 -2.79
N ILE A 10 3.78 -3.15 -2.49
CA ILE A 10 3.82 -1.85 -3.14
C ILE A 10 4.17 -1.99 -4.62
N LYS A 11 5.14 -2.85 -4.96
CA LYS A 11 5.53 -3.11 -6.36
C LYS A 11 4.37 -3.70 -7.15
N ASP A 12 3.68 -4.70 -6.61
CA ASP A 12 2.51 -5.31 -7.25
C ASP A 12 1.40 -4.27 -7.47
N LEU A 13 1.07 -3.50 -6.43
CA LEU A 13 0.08 -2.43 -6.52
C LEU A 13 0.43 -1.38 -7.58
N TYR A 14 1.70 -0.96 -7.64
CA TYR A 14 2.16 0.01 -8.62
C TYR A 14 2.17 -0.54 -10.05
N ASN A 15 2.47 -1.83 -10.25
CA ASN A 15 2.51 -2.42 -11.58
C ASN A 15 1.12 -2.74 -12.13
N HIS A 16 0.19 -3.15 -11.26
CA HIS A 16 -1.11 -3.66 -11.68
C HIS A 16 -2.24 -2.63 -11.58
N ALA A 17 -2.16 -1.69 -10.64
CA ALA A 17 -3.28 -0.78 -10.34
C ALA A 17 -2.93 0.71 -10.41
N ARG A 18 -1.68 1.10 -10.69
CA ARG A 18 -1.26 2.53 -10.66
C ARG A 18 -2.17 3.47 -11.44
N HIS A 19 -2.76 3.01 -12.54
CA HIS A 19 -3.66 3.83 -13.37
C HIS A 19 -4.99 4.15 -12.69
N ASP A 20 -5.41 3.33 -11.72
CA ASP A 20 -6.68 3.44 -10.99
C ASP A 20 -6.50 4.05 -9.58
N LEU A 21 -5.28 4.42 -9.19
CA LEU A 21 -4.97 5.02 -7.90
C LEU A 21 -4.81 6.55 -8.01
N SER A 22 -5.08 7.26 -6.92
CA SER A 22 -4.77 8.68 -6.82
C SER A 22 -3.26 8.95 -6.90
N GLU A 23 -2.90 10.11 -7.47
CA GLU A 23 -1.51 10.56 -7.56
C GLU A 23 -0.86 10.67 -6.16
N ASP A 24 -1.63 11.08 -5.16
CA ASP A 24 -1.21 11.14 -3.75
C ASP A 24 -0.75 9.76 -3.23
N LEU A 25 -1.56 8.72 -3.47
CA LEU A 25 -1.22 7.36 -3.05
C LEU A 25 0.01 6.86 -3.82
N VAL A 26 0.05 7.05 -5.13
CA VAL A 26 1.19 6.65 -5.98
C VAL A 26 2.49 7.30 -5.51
N ALA A 27 2.47 8.59 -5.17
CA ALA A 27 3.62 9.30 -4.64
C ALA A 27 4.09 8.70 -3.30
N ALA A 28 3.16 8.43 -2.39
CA ALA A 28 3.46 7.83 -1.09
C ALA A 28 4.06 6.43 -1.22
N LEU A 29 3.54 5.59 -2.12
CA LEU A 29 4.09 4.26 -2.43
C LEU A 29 5.56 4.35 -2.90
N LEU A 30 5.86 5.28 -3.80
CA LEU A 30 7.22 5.52 -4.30
C LEU A 30 8.15 6.07 -3.20
N GLU A 31 7.66 6.92 -2.33
CA GLU A 31 8.43 7.40 -1.18
C GLU A 31 8.70 6.30 -0.16
N THR A 32 7.73 5.45 0.12
CA THR A 32 7.88 4.33 1.05
C THR A 32 8.92 3.34 0.54
N THR A 33 8.89 2.95 -0.73
CA THR A 33 9.91 2.04 -1.30
C THR A 33 11.32 2.59 -1.22
N LYS A 34 11.51 3.91 -1.33
CA LYS A 34 12.81 4.57 -1.11
C LYS A 34 13.27 4.54 0.35
N LYS A 35 12.33 4.52 1.31
CA LYS A 35 12.59 4.60 2.76
C LYS A 35 12.63 3.22 3.43
N LEU A 36 12.13 2.17 2.79
CA LEU A 36 12.18 0.79 3.27
C LEU A 36 13.58 0.29 3.71
N PRO A 37 14.69 0.55 3.00
CA PRO A 37 16.01 0.08 3.45
C PRO A 37 16.53 0.78 4.70
N THR A 38 15.91 1.88 5.14
CA THR A 38 16.40 2.71 6.25
C THR A 38 15.38 2.88 7.39
N THR A 39 14.13 2.43 7.20
CA THR A 39 13.02 2.66 8.13
C THR A 39 12.27 1.36 8.40
N ASN A 40 11.69 1.25 9.59
CA ASN A 40 10.83 0.12 9.96
C ASN A 40 9.63 -0.01 9.00
N GLU A 41 9.46 -1.21 8.45
CA GLU A 41 8.36 -1.59 7.55
C GLU A 41 6.99 -1.34 8.19
N GLN A 42 6.83 -1.67 9.47
CA GLN A 42 5.60 -1.46 10.23
C GLN A 42 5.21 0.03 10.27
N LEU A 43 6.18 0.92 10.56
CA LEU A 43 5.92 2.36 10.61
C LEU A 43 5.51 2.91 9.23
N GLN A 44 6.10 2.39 8.15
CA GLN A 44 5.72 2.77 6.79
C GLN A 44 4.33 2.27 6.43
N ALA A 45 3.99 1.04 6.82
CA ALA A 45 2.66 0.47 6.63
C ALA A 45 1.58 1.31 7.32
N VAL A 46 1.78 1.67 8.59
CA VAL A 46 0.86 2.54 9.35
C VAL A 46 0.69 3.91 8.69
N ARG A 47 1.77 4.51 8.15
CA ARG A 47 1.67 5.79 7.42
C ARG A 47 0.86 5.69 6.13
N LEU A 48 0.96 4.56 5.43
CA LEU A 48 0.18 4.29 4.22
C LEU A 48 -1.31 4.02 4.54
N SER A 49 -1.64 3.56 5.75
CA SER A 49 -3.01 3.25 6.19
C SER A 49 -4.01 4.35 5.85
N GLY A 50 -3.68 5.61 6.15
CA GLY A 50 -4.58 6.74 5.88
C GLY A 50 -4.88 6.94 4.39
N LEU A 51 -3.86 6.81 3.54
CA LEU A 51 -4.01 6.98 2.09
C LEU A 51 -4.70 5.77 1.46
N VAL A 52 -4.36 4.56 1.88
CA VAL A 52 -5.01 3.32 1.40
C VAL A 52 -6.49 3.30 1.75
N ASN A 53 -6.85 3.67 3.00
CA ASN A 53 -8.25 3.77 3.39
C ASN A 53 -8.99 4.86 2.61
N ARG A 54 -8.35 6.01 2.36
CA ARG A 54 -8.93 7.07 1.53
C ARG A 54 -9.19 6.59 0.10
N GLU A 55 -8.23 5.90 -0.50
CA GLU A 55 -8.37 5.34 -1.86
C GLU A 55 -9.52 4.33 -1.95
N LEU A 56 -9.63 3.44 -0.96
CA LEU A 56 -10.73 2.48 -0.86
C LEU A 56 -12.10 3.15 -0.73
N LEU A 57 -12.18 4.29 -0.04
CA LEU A 57 -13.41 5.08 0.08
C LEU A 57 -13.75 5.84 -1.20
N LEU A 58 -12.76 6.27 -1.98
CA LEU A 58 -12.95 6.98 -3.24
C LEU A 58 -13.41 6.04 -4.37
N ASN A 59 -12.92 4.79 -4.38
CA ASN A 59 -13.32 3.79 -5.37
C ASN A 59 -13.93 2.53 -4.72
N PRO A 60 -15.14 2.62 -4.15
CA PRO A 60 -15.74 1.53 -3.38
C PRO A 60 -16.32 0.40 -4.24
N LYS A 61 -16.51 0.60 -5.55
CA LYS A 61 -17.20 -0.37 -6.42
C LYS A 61 -16.31 -1.52 -6.84
N HIS A 62 -15.05 -1.22 -7.20
CA HIS A 62 -14.08 -2.23 -7.66
C HIS A 62 -12.67 -1.83 -7.22
N PRO A 63 -12.35 -1.91 -5.91
CA PRO A 63 -10.99 -1.69 -5.46
C PRO A 63 -10.06 -2.75 -6.04
N ALA A 64 -8.85 -2.35 -6.43
CA ALA A 64 -7.86 -3.27 -6.96
C ALA A 64 -7.52 -4.36 -5.93
N PRO A 65 -7.40 -5.64 -6.35
CA PRO A 65 -7.07 -6.72 -5.42
C PRO A 65 -5.73 -6.50 -4.71
N GLU A 66 -4.77 -5.87 -5.38
CA GLU A 66 -3.47 -5.48 -4.81
C GLU A 66 -3.64 -4.43 -3.70
N LEU A 67 -4.59 -3.50 -3.86
CA LEU A 67 -4.88 -2.47 -2.85
C LEU A 67 -5.48 -3.12 -1.60
N LEU A 68 -6.35 -4.11 -1.78
CA LEU A 68 -6.91 -4.90 -0.67
C LEU A 68 -5.84 -5.74 0.03
N ASN A 69 -4.88 -6.30 -0.72
CA ASN A 69 -3.76 -7.03 -0.14
C ASN A 69 -2.87 -6.12 0.71
N LEU A 70 -2.56 -4.92 0.20
CA LEU A 70 -1.82 -3.91 0.96
C LEU A 70 -2.59 -3.48 2.22
N ALA A 71 -3.90 -3.21 2.11
CA ALA A 71 -4.74 -2.84 3.26
C ALA A 71 -4.76 -3.94 4.34
N ARG A 72 -4.83 -5.22 3.92
CA ARG A 72 -4.76 -6.36 4.84
C ARG A 72 -3.42 -6.46 5.55
N PHE A 73 -2.33 -6.24 4.82
CA PHE A 73 -0.98 -6.21 5.40
C PHE A 73 -0.87 -5.10 6.45
N ILE A 74 -1.25 -3.87 6.08
CA ILE A 74 -1.24 -2.71 6.99
C ILE A 74 -2.04 -2.99 8.26
N LYS A 75 -3.25 -3.53 8.12
CA LYS A 75 -4.11 -3.84 9.27
C LYS A 75 -3.50 -4.88 10.22
N ARG A 76 -2.68 -5.81 9.71
CA ARG A 76 -1.95 -6.76 10.52
C ARG A 76 -0.78 -6.10 11.26
N GLU A 77 -0.07 -5.21 10.58
CA GLU A 77 1.03 -4.44 11.16
C GLU A 77 0.55 -3.43 12.23
N GLU A 78 -0.71 -3.00 12.16
CA GLU A 78 -1.36 -2.14 13.16
C GLU A 78 -1.83 -2.86 14.44
N ALA A 79 -1.94 -4.20 14.42
CA ALA A 79 -2.50 -5.02 15.49
C ALA A 79 -1.47 -5.43 16.55
#